data_AF-A0AAN5MIL3-F1
#
_entry.id   AF-A0AAN5MIL3-F1
#
_cell.length_a   1.000
_cell.length_b   1.000
_cell.length_c   1.000
_cell.angle_alpha   90.00
_cell.angle_beta   90.00
_cell.angle_gamma   90.00
#
_symmetry.space_group_name_H-M   'P 1'
#
loop_
_entity.id
_entity.type
_entity.pdbx_description
1 polymer ?
#
loop_
_entity_poly.entity_id
_entity_poly.type
_entity_poly.pdbx_seq_one_letter_code
_entity_poly.pdbx_strand_id
1 'polypeptide(L)'
;MPRIVKRVTPELKEKWQTFCHERGVSESDMLGLLLEKVTAGIVPNETKGLEEPRSDKVTIRLSPKDIHSMTERAKAEGFPSRTTWLTNLVLATLSKEPVLTDAEVNALRGSNRELAAIGRNLNQIARALNVEFRDSDKLNKELIDRLLEQIDGHRDKVSNLIDRNMNRWGG
;
A
#
# COMPACT_ATOMS: atom_id res chain seq x y z
N MET A 1 -29.95 -10.23 5.74
CA MET A 1 -29.72 -9.72 4.37
C MET A 1 -28.66 -8.63 4.43
N PRO A 2 -27.70 -8.58 3.49
CA PRO A 2 -26.70 -7.52 3.42
C PRO A 2 -27.38 -6.15 3.26
N ARG A 3 -26.86 -5.11 3.92
CA ARG A 3 -27.47 -3.78 3.96
C ARG A 3 -26.41 -2.71 3.71
N ILE A 4 -26.68 -1.81 2.75
CA ILE A 4 -25.84 -0.64 2.49
C ILE A 4 -26.45 0.56 3.24
N VAL A 5 -25.64 1.25 4.05
CA VAL A 5 -26.08 2.41 4.85
C VAL A 5 -25.16 3.60 4.58
N LYS A 6 -25.75 4.74 4.22
CA LYS A 6 -25.04 6.02 4.05
C LYS A 6 -25.77 7.11 4.84
N ARG A 7 -25.04 7.87 5.65
CA ARG A 7 -25.58 9.09 6.27
C ARG A 7 -25.55 10.22 5.24
N VAL A 8 -26.68 10.91 5.08
CA VAL A 8 -26.85 12.03 4.16
C VAL A 8 -27.33 13.25 4.93
N THR A 9 -27.11 14.45 4.39
CA THR A 9 -27.65 15.68 4.96
C THR A 9 -29.19 15.68 4.85
N PRO A 10 -29.90 16.38 5.75
CA PRO A 10 -31.36 16.49 5.69
C PRO A 10 -31.86 17.02 4.33
N GLU A 11 -31.18 18.03 3.80
CA GLU A 11 -31.48 18.65 2.49
C GLU A 11 -31.37 17.66 1.32
N LEU A 12 -30.35 16.78 1.35
CA LEU A 12 -30.17 15.77 0.31
C LEU A 12 -31.23 14.68 0.43
N LYS A 13 -31.63 14.32 1.66
CA LYS A 13 -32.70 13.36 1.90
C LYS A 13 -34.04 13.87 1.38
N GLU A 14 -34.34 15.15 1.59
CA GLU A 14 -35.57 15.77 1.10
C GLU A 14 -35.62 15.76 -0.44
N LYS A 15 -34.53 16.19 -1.11
CA LYS A 15 -34.42 16.11 -2.57
C LYS A 15 -34.58 14.69 -3.10
N TRP A 16 -34.00 13.71 -2.41
CA TRP A 16 -34.11 12.29 -2.77
C TRP A 16 -35.55 11.77 -2.62
N GLN A 17 -36.24 12.16 -1.55
CA GLN A 17 -37.63 11.79 -1.32
C GLN A 17 -38.56 12.35 -2.39
N THR A 18 -38.41 13.63 -2.72
CA THR A 18 -39.18 14.27 -3.82
C THR A 18 -38.94 13.55 -5.14
N PHE A 19 -37.68 13.26 -5.48
CA PHE A 19 -37.31 12.57 -6.71
C PHE A 19 -37.90 11.15 -6.81
N CYS A 20 -37.91 10.40 -5.69
CA CYS A 20 -38.50 9.06 -5.64
C CYS A 20 -40.03 9.12 -5.74
N HIS A 21 -40.65 10.10 -5.06
CA HIS A 21 -42.09 10.30 -5.05
C HIS A 21 -42.63 10.67 -6.44
N GLU A 22 -41.98 11.60 -7.14
CA GLU A 22 -42.34 12.00 -8.52
C GLU A 22 -42.29 10.82 -9.50
N ARG A 23 -41.45 9.81 -9.22
CA ARG A 23 -41.28 8.63 -10.06
C ARG A 23 -42.10 7.42 -9.59
N GLY A 24 -42.84 7.54 -8.48
CA GLY A 24 -43.68 6.47 -7.93
C GLY A 24 -42.90 5.25 -7.41
N VAL A 25 -41.62 5.41 -7.06
CA VAL A 25 -40.75 4.33 -6.59
C VAL A 25 -40.32 4.60 -5.15
N SER A 26 -40.16 3.55 -4.34
CA SER A 26 -39.67 3.73 -2.97
C SER A 26 -38.20 4.17 -2.94
N GLU A 27 -37.79 4.86 -1.88
CA GLU A 27 -36.38 5.27 -1.71
C GLU A 27 -35.41 4.08 -1.80
N SER A 28 -35.82 2.90 -1.31
CA SER A 28 -35.00 1.69 -1.29
C SER A 28 -34.92 1.04 -2.67
N ASP A 29 -36.05 0.98 -3.38
CA ASP A 29 -36.09 0.37 -4.73
C ASP A 29 -35.34 1.26 -5.73
N MET A 30 -35.48 2.58 -5.64
CA MET A 30 -34.72 3.50 -6.48
C MET A 30 -33.22 3.42 -6.20
N LEU A 31 -32.83 3.27 -4.93
CA LEU A 31 -31.43 3.03 -4.58
C LEU A 31 -30.94 1.68 -5.13
N GLY A 32 -31.75 0.64 -5.04
CA GLY A 32 -31.48 -0.67 -5.64
C GLY A 32 -31.24 -0.58 -7.15
N LEU A 33 -32.14 0.08 -7.88
CA LEU A 33 -32.01 0.30 -9.33
C LEU A 33 -30.75 1.09 -9.69
N LEU A 34 -30.38 2.11 -8.91
CA LEU A 34 -29.14 2.86 -9.13
C LEU A 34 -27.91 1.98 -8.86
N LEU A 35 -27.94 1.16 -7.80
CA LEU A 35 -26.86 0.25 -7.49
C LEU A 35 -26.69 -0.80 -8.58
N GLU A 36 -27.76 -1.43 -9.06
CA GLU A 36 -27.74 -2.39 -10.17
C GLU A 36 -27.21 -1.75 -11.45
N LYS A 37 -27.66 -0.54 -11.77
CA LYS A 37 -27.21 0.19 -12.97
C LYS A 37 -25.73 0.55 -12.91
N VAL A 38 -25.22 0.95 -11.75
CA VAL A 38 -23.81 1.35 -11.57
C VAL A 38 -22.89 0.15 -11.42
N THR A 39 -23.39 -0.98 -10.91
CA THR A 39 -22.62 -2.22 -10.74
C THR A 39 -22.69 -3.15 -11.95
N ALA A 40 -23.52 -2.85 -12.95
CA ALA A 40 -23.62 -3.60 -14.20
C ALA A 40 -22.24 -3.70 -14.89
N GLY A 41 -21.70 -4.91 -14.95
CA GLY A 41 -20.40 -5.21 -15.58
C GLY A 41 -19.20 -5.21 -14.63
N ILE A 42 -19.38 -4.93 -13.34
CA ILE A 42 -18.33 -5.09 -12.33
C ILE A 42 -18.34 -6.55 -11.85
N VAL A 43 -17.28 -7.29 -12.18
CA VAL A 43 -17.03 -8.62 -11.60
C VAL A 43 -16.33 -8.43 -10.25
N PRO A 44 -16.83 -9.04 -9.16
CA PRO A 44 -16.14 -9.00 -7.87
C PRO A 44 -14.73 -9.57 -8.02
N ASN A 45 -13.72 -8.74 -7.80
CA ASN A 45 -12.33 -9.19 -7.81
C ASN A 45 -12.03 -9.84 -6.45
N GLU A 46 -11.92 -11.18 -6.43
CA GLU A 46 -11.66 -11.97 -5.21
C GLU A 46 -10.35 -11.58 -4.48
N THR A 47 -9.44 -10.87 -5.14
CA THR A 47 -8.14 -10.48 -4.57
C THR A 47 -8.12 -9.17 -3.77
N LYS A 48 -9.22 -8.41 -3.76
CA LYS A 48 -9.39 -7.33 -2.78
C LYS A 48 -10.59 -7.68 -1.93
N GLY A 49 -10.33 -8.39 -0.82
CA GLY A 49 -11.28 -8.44 0.28
C GLY A 49 -11.79 -7.02 0.50
N LEU A 50 -13.10 -6.84 0.35
CA LEU A 50 -13.77 -5.62 0.75
C LEU A 50 -13.43 -5.48 2.23
N GLU A 51 -12.45 -4.64 2.57
CA GLU A 51 -12.10 -4.39 3.97
C GLU A 51 -13.41 -3.99 4.64
N GLU A 52 -13.91 -4.83 5.55
CA GLU A 52 -15.05 -4.47 6.36
C GLU A 52 -14.71 -3.11 7.00
N PRO A 53 -15.61 -2.12 6.90
CA PRO A 53 -15.32 -0.81 7.45
C PRO A 53 -14.98 -0.99 8.92
N ARG A 54 -13.75 -0.65 9.30
CA ARG A 54 -13.24 -0.79 10.68
C ARG A 54 -14.16 -0.02 11.63
N SER A 55 -15.17 -0.72 12.18
CA SER A 55 -16.25 -0.14 12.97
C SER A 55 -15.91 -0.09 14.45
N ASP A 56 -15.04 -1.00 14.88
CA ASP A 56 -14.74 -1.20 16.29
C ASP A 56 -13.64 -0.24 16.74
N LYS A 57 -13.90 0.45 17.85
CA LYS A 57 -13.01 1.50 18.37
C LYS A 57 -12.56 1.18 19.78
N VAL A 58 -11.25 1.09 19.96
CA VAL A 58 -10.61 1.09 21.28
C VAL A 58 -10.38 2.54 21.72
N THR A 59 -10.83 2.90 22.92
CA THR A 59 -10.57 4.23 23.51
C THR A 59 -9.74 4.08 24.77
N ILE A 60 -8.58 4.74 24.80
CA ILE A 60 -7.66 4.74 25.94
C ILE A 60 -7.49 6.16 26.48
N ARG A 61 -7.27 6.28 27.80
CA ARG A 61 -6.89 7.55 28.43
C ARG A 61 -5.39 7.54 28.65
N LEU A 62 -4.72 8.59 28.19
CA LEU A 62 -3.28 8.77 28.30
C LEU A 62 -2.98 10.15 28.87
N SER A 63 -1.80 10.30 29.48
CA SER A 63 -1.38 11.61 29.96
C SER A 63 -1.06 12.55 28.78
N PRO A 64 -1.10 13.88 28.98
CA PRO A 64 -0.68 14.83 27.95
C PRO A 64 0.76 14.58 27.47
N LYS A 65 1.64 14.13 28.37
CA LYS A 65 3.04 13.79 28.06
C LYS A 65 3.11 12.63 27.08
N ASP A 66 2.36 11.55 27.32
CA ASP A 66 2.37 10.37 26.45
C ASP A 66 1.79 10.70 25.07
N ILE A 67 0.71 11.48 25.03
CA ILE A 67 0.12 11.96 23.77
C ILE A 67 1.12 12.79 22.97
N HIS A 68 1.90 13.65 23.63
CA HIS A 68 2.95 14.42 22.98
C HIS A 68 4.07 13.52 22.43
N SER A 69 4.61 12.62 23.26
CA SER A 69 5.64 11.65 22.84
C SER A 69 5.20 10.79 21.66
N MET A 70 3.96 10.30 21.67
CA MET A 70 3.40 9.55 20.54
C MET A 70 3.31 10.38 19.26
N THR A 71 2.98 11.67 19.38
CA THR A 71 2.85 12.57 18.22
C THR A 71 4.22 12.82 17.58
N GLU A 72 5.25 13.07 18.40
CA GLU A 72 6.61 13.25 17.91
C GLU A 72 7.17 11.97 17.31
N ARG A 73 6.89 10.81 17.91
CA ARG A 73 7.29 9.50 17.37
C ARG A 73 6.63 9.22 16.02
N ALA A 74 5.33 9.45 15.90
CA ALA A 74 4.60 9.26 14.64
C ALA A 74 5.18 10.11 13.49
N LYS A 75 5.54 11.37 13.77
CA LYS A 75 6.19 12.25 12.78
C LYS A 75 7.59 11.76 12.41
N ALA A 76 8.42 11.44 13.42
CA ALA A 76 9.78 10.96 13.20
C ALA A 76 9.83 9.68 12.35
N GLU A 77 8.80 8.83 12.47
CA GLU A 77 8.65 7.59 11.71
C GLU A 77 7.90 7.76 10.37
N GLY A 78 7.51 8.99 10.01
CA GLY A 78 6.93 9.30 8.70
C GLY A 78 5.45 8.97 8.55
N PHE A 79 4.72 8.76 9.65
CA PHE A 79 3.29 8.51 9.58
C PHE A 79 2.49 9.83 9.47
N PRO A 80 1.40 9.84 8.69
CA PRO A 80 0.60 11.06 8.49
C PRO A 80 -0.19 11.46 9.74
N SER A 81 -0.43 10.52 10.67
CA SER A 81 -1.12 10.80 11.91
C SER A 81 -0.70 9.86 13.04
N ARG A 82 -0.84 10.33 14.28
CA ARG A 82 -0.68 9.52 15.49
C ARG A 82 -1.61 8.30 15.50
N THR A 83 -2.83 8.45 14.99
CA THR A 83 -3.81 7.34 14.91
C THR A 83 -3.34 6.27 13.94
N THR A 84 -2.82 6.67 12.77
CA THR A 84 -2.25 5.75 11.79
C THR A 84 -1.04 5.02 12.37
N TRP A 85 -0.14 5.74 13.05
CA TRP A 85 1.00 5.13 13.74
C TRP A 85 0.57 4.09 14.78
N LEU A 86 -0.35 4.44 15.69
CA LEU A 86 -0.83 3.52 16.73
C LEU A 86 -1.56 2.31 16.14
N THR A 87 -2.36 2.52 15.09
CA THR A 87 -3.06 1.42 14.41
C THR A 87 -2.05 0.44 13.83
N ASN A 88 -1.01 0.94 13.16
CA ASN A 88 0.03 0.08 12.59
C ASN A 88 0.89 -0.59 13.66
N LEU A 89 1.13 0.06 14.80
CA LEU A 89 1.78 -0.58 15.96
C LEU A 89 0.98 -1.78 16.48
N VAL A 90 -0.32 -1.59 16.68
CA VAL A 90 -1.23 -2.66 17.13
C VAL A 90 -1.28 -3.78 16.10
N LEU A 91 -1.43 -3.45 14.82
CA LEU A 91 -1.47 -4.45 13.75
C LEU A 91 -0.15 -5.21 13.66
N ALA A 92 1.00 -4.54 13.64
CA ALA A 92 2.32 -5.19 13.60
C ALA A 92 2.53 -6.13 14.80
N THR A 93 2.06 -5.73 15.99
CA THR A 93 2.13 -6.57 17.20
C THR A 93 1.25 -7.81 17.08
N LEU A 94 0.05 -7.67 16.51
CA LEU A 94 -0.92 -8.76 16.37
C LEU A 94 -0.61 -9.71 15.22
N SER A 95 -0.23 -9.19 14.06
CA SER A 95 0.04 -9.98 12.85
C SER A 95 1.42 -10.61 12.87
N LYS A 96 2.37 -10.06 13.65
CA LYS A 96 3.82 -10.36 13.55
C LYS A 96 4.38 -10.16 12.14
N GLU A 97 3.68 -9.39 11.31
CA GLU A 97 4.09 -9.06 9.95
C GLU A 97 4.55 -7.60 9.86
N PRO A 98 5.58 -7.31 9.05
CA PRO A 98 6.11 -5.97 8.90
C PRO A 98 5.08 -5.03 8.25
N VAL A 99 4.68 -3.99 8.98
CA VAL A 99 3.81 -2.94 8.43
C VAL A 99 4.69 -1.84 7.82
N LEU A 100 4.59 -1.67 6.51
CA LEU A 100 5.38 -0.71 5.72
C LEU A 100 4.61 0.61 5.53
N THR A 101 5.31 1.72 5.65
CA THR A 101 4.80 3.05 5.27
C THR A 101 4.78 3.22 3.75
N ASP A 102 4.00 4.18 3.25
CA ASP A 102 3.98 4.49 1.81
C ASP A 102 5.36 4.86 1.26
N ALA A 103 6.17 5.56 2.07
CA ALA A 103 7.54 5.90 1.71
C ALA A 103 8.41 4.65 1.55
N GLU A 104 8.27 3.67 2.44
CA GLU A 104 9.00 2.40 2.39
C GLU A 104 8.52 1.51 1.24
N VAL A 105 7.21 1.45 0.98
CA VAL A 105 6.65 0.76 -0.20
C VAL A 105 7.18 1.38 -1.49
N ASN A 106 7.24 2.71 -1.58
CA ASN A 106 7.79 3.40 -2.73
C ASN A 106 9.30 3.15 -2.89
N ALA A 107 10.05 3.14 -1.79
CA ALA A 107 11.46 2.79 -1.79
C ALA A 107 11.69 1.34 -2.28
N LEU A 108 10.93 0.38 -1.77
CA LEU A 108 10.96 -1.02 -2.23
C LEU A 108 10.60 -1.14 -3.72
N ARG A 109 9.59 -0.41 -4.19
CA ARG A 109 9.22 -0.40 -5.61
C ARG A 109 10.32 0.18 -6.48
N GLY A 110 10.99 1.24 -6.03
CA GLY A 110 12.19 1.80 -6.67
C GLY A 110 13.30 0.77 -6.74
N SER A 111 13.58 0.12 -5.61
CA SER A 111 14.51 -1.00 -5.48
C SER A 111 14.22 -2.08 -6.53
N ASN A 112 12.99 -2.59 -6.61
CA ASN A 112 12.63 -3.66 -7.54
C ASN A 112 12.80 -3.26 -9.02
N ARG A 113 12.61 -1.98 -9.35
CA ARG A 113 12.87 -1.46 -10.70
C ARG A 113 14.37 -1.46 -11.02
N GLU A 114 15.22 -1.10 -10.06
CA GLU A 114 16.68 -1.19 -10.20
C GLU A 114 17.12 -2.63 -10.45
N LEU A 115 16.65 -3.60 -9.64
CA LEU A 115 16.91 -5.03 -9.89
C LEU A 115 16.45 -5.50 -11.26
N ALA A 116 15.26 -5.09 -11.70
CA ALA A 116 14.79 -5.46 -13.02
C ALA A 116 15.67 -4.88 -14.14
N ALA A 117 16.24 -3.69 -13.94
CA ALA A 117 17.19 -3.09 -14.88
C ALA A 117 18.53 -3.84 -14.91
N ILE A 118 19.06 -4.18 -13.73
CA ILE A 118 20.25 -5.03 -13.57
C ILE A 118 20.04 -6.36 -14.30
N GLY A 119 18.91 -7.04 -14.05
CA GLY A 119 18.59 -8.32 -14.69
C GLY A 119 18.51 -8.22 -16.23
N ARG A 120 17.97 -7.11 -16.76
CA ARG A 120 17.96 -6.87 -18.22
C ARG A 120 19.38 -6.69 -18.78
N ASN A 121 20.22 -5.89 -18.12
CA ASN A 121 21.60 -5.67 -18.54
C ASN A 121 22.41 -6.97 -18.50
N LEU A 122 22.27 -7.78 -17.44
CA LEU A 122 22.90 -9.08 -17.32
C LEU A 122 22.49 -10.01 -18.47
N ASN A 123 21.19 -10.03 -18.82
CA ASN A 123 20.68 -10.86 -19.90
C ASN A 123 21.18 -10.41 -21.28
N GLN A 124 21.43 -9.11 -21.47
CA GLN A 124 22.05 -8.57 -22.68
C GLN A 124 23.52 -8.97 -22.80
N ILE A 125 24.29 -8.91 -21.71
CA ILE A 125 25.69 -9.37 -21.67
C ILE A 125 25.78 -10.86 -21.96
N ALA A 126 24.92 -11.67 -21.33
CA ALA A 126 24.87 -13.10 -21.58
C ALA A 126 24.57 -13.43 -23.05
N ARG A 127 23.68 -12.66 -23.70
CA ARG A 127 23.43 -12.79 -25.14
C ARG A 127 24.62 -12.36 -25.99
N ALA A 128 25.28 -11.24 -25.66
CA ALA A 128 26.45 -10.76 -26.40
C ALA A 128 27.64 -11.75 -26.30
N LEU A 129 27.89 -12.28 -25.10
CA LEU A 129 28.90 -13.31 -24.85
C LEU A 129 28.63 -14.63 -25.59
N ASN A 130 27.37 -15.01 -25.75
CA ASN A 130 26.99 -16.18 -26.55
C ASN A 130 27.16 -15.98 -28.06
N VAL A 131 27.28 -14.73 -28.54
CA VAL A 131 27.32 -14.40 -29.97
C VAL A 131 28.73 -14.03 -30.45
N GLU A 132 29.58 -13.43 -29.61
CA GLU A 132 30.91 -12.95 -30.01
C GLU A 132 32.05 -13.54 -29.16
N PHE A 133 32.48 -14.75 -29.52
CA PHE A 133 33.73 -15.35 -29.04
C PHE A 133 34.89 -14.96 -29.97
N ARG A 134 35.38 -13.72 -29.86
CA ARG A 134 36.73 -13.25 -30.26
C ARG A 134 36.81 -11.73 -30.03
N ASP A 135 37.70 -11.31 -29.13
CA ASP A 135 38.13 -9.92 -28.82
C ASP A 135 37.39 -9.05 -27.77
N SER A 136 36.36 -9.53 -27.05
CA SER A 136 35.57 -8.69 -26.11
C SER A 136 35.79 -8.91 -24.60
N ASP A 137 36.68 -9.83 -24.18
CA ASP A 137 36.79 -10.31 -22.79
C ASP A 137 37.03 -9.23 -21.72
N LYS A 138 37.82 -8.19 -22.01
CA LYS A 138 38.08 -7.09 -21.05
C LYS A 138 36.86 -6.19 -20.83
N LEU A 139 36.14 -5.88 -21.92
CA LEU A 139 34.93 -5.05 -21.86
C LEU A 139 33.80 -5.78 -21.12
N ASN A 140 33.70 -7.10 -21.31
CA ASN A 140 32.72 -7.93 -20.61
C ASN A 140 32.99 -8.00 -19.11
N LYS A 141 34.26 -8.05 -18.69
CA LYS A 141 34.63 -8.09 -17.27
C LYS A 141 34.26 -6.80 -16.53
N GLU A 142 34.57 -5.62 -17.09
CA GLU A 142 34.19 -4.33 -16.49
C GLU A 142 32.65 -4.14 -16.40
N LEU A 143 31.90 -4.71 -17.35
CA LEU A 143 30.44 -4.67 -17.33
C LEU A 143 29.85 -5.60 -16.27
N ILE A 144 30.46 -6.77 -16.07
CA ILE A 144 30.11 -7.72 -15.01
C ILE A 144 30.41 -7.12 -13.63
N ASP A 145 31.59 -6.51 -13.44
CA ASP A 145 31.97 -5.90 -12.17
C ASP A 145 31.03 -4.74 -11.78
N ARG A 146 30.65 -3.90 -12.75
CA ARG A 146 29.63 -2.84 -12.53
C ARG A 146 28.25 -3.38 -12.19
N LEU A 147 27.86 -4.53 -12.76
CA LEU A 147 26.60 -5.18 -12.42
C LEU A 147 26.61 -5.72 -10.99
N LEU A 148 27.73 -6.31 -10.56
CA LEU A 148 27.89 -6.81 -9.19
C LEU A 148 27.80 -5.66 -8.19
N GLU A 149 28.48 -4.53 -8.43
CA GLU A 149 28.36 -3.33 -7.58
C GLU A 149 26.91 -2.82 -7.48
N GLN A 150 26.16 -2.83 -8.59
CA GLN A 150 24.75 -2.42 -8.58
C GLN A 150 23.87 -3.40 -7.79
N ILE A 151 24.14 -4.70 -7.87
CA ILE A 151 23.43 -5.72 -7.10
C ILE A 151 23.71 -5.57 -5.61
N ASP A 152 24.97 -5.37 -5.23
CA ASP A 152 25.38 -5.21 -3.83
C ASP A 152 24.78 -3.93 -3.24
N GLY A 153 24.87 -2.80 -3.96
CA GLY A 153 24.24 -1.55 -3.52
C GLY A 153 22.72 -1.67 -3.38
N HIS A 154 22.07 -2.46 -4.23
CA HIS A 154 20.65 -2.75 -4.09
C HIS A 154 20.35 -3.64 -2.88
N ARG A 155 21.15 -4.69 -2.64
CA ARG A 155 21.04 -5.56 -1.47
C ARG A 155 21.16 -4.77 -0.18
N ASP A 156 22.07 -3.82 -0.12
CA ASP A 156 22.25 -2.94 1.03
C ASP A 156 21.04 -2.03 1.27
N LYS A 157 20.45 -1.46 0.21
CA LYS A 157 19.22 -0.67 0.32
C LYS A 157 18.06 -1.50 0.88
N VAL A 158 17.89 -2.74 0.42
CA VAL A 158 16.84 -3.64 0.89
C VAL A 158 17.10 -4.07 2.33
N SER A 159 18.33 -4.44 2.68
CA SER A 159 18.69 -4.79 4.06
C SER A 159 18.40 -3.64 5.02
N ASN A 160 18.85 -2.43 4.69
CA ASN A 160 18.60 -1.24 5.50
C ASN A 160 17.09 -0.95 5.68
N LEU A 161 16.27 -1.23 4.66
CA LEU A 161 14.83 -1.04 4.75
C LEU A 161 14.17 -2.09 5.66
N ILE A 162 14.60 -3.35 5.55
CA ILE A 162 14.16 -4.43 6.43
C ILE A 162 14.60 -4.15 7.88
N ASP A 163 15.85 -3.75 8.09
CA ASP A 163 16.40 -3.42 9.41
C ASP A 163 15.64 -2.24 10.04
N ARG A 164 15.34 -1.20 9.26
CA ARG A 164 14.53 -0.07 9.75
C ARG A 164 13.11 -0.48 10.11
N ASN A 165 12.52 -1.43 9.39
CA ASN A 165 11.19 -1.94 9.71
C ASN A 165 11.21 -2.85 10.94
N MET A 166 12.17 -3.78 11.02
CA MET A 166 12.35 -4.66 12.17
C MET A 166 12.67 -3.88 13.44
N ASN A 167 13.53 -2.86 13.38
CA ASN A 167 13.83 -2.01 14.54
C ASN A 167 12.66 -1.09 14.94
N ARG A 168 11.66 -0.88 14.08
CA ARG A 168 10.45 -0.10 14.40
C ARG A 168 9.46 -0.92 15.24
N TRP A 169 9.35 -2.22 14.97
CA TRP A 169 8.32 -3.09 15.54
C TRP A 169 8.85 -4.19 16.46
N GLY A 170 10.15 -4.47 16.41
CA GLY A 170 10.84 -5.37 17.32
C GLY A 170 11.08 -4.70 18.66
N GLY A 171 10.44 -5.22 19.70
CA GLY A 171 10.83 -4.97 21.09
C GLY A 171 12.02 -5.82 21.50
#